data_AF-A0A967D8D3-F1
#
_entry.id   AF-A0A967D8D3-F1
#
_cell.length_a   1.000
_cell.length_b   1.000
_cell.length_c   1.000
_cell.angle_alpha   90.00
_cell.angle_beta   90.00
_cell.angle_gamma   90.00
#
_symmetry.space_group_name_H-M   'P 1'
#
loop_
_entity.id
_entity.type
_entity.pdbx_description
1 polymer ?
#
loop_
_entity_poly.entity_id
_entity_poly.type
_entity_poly.pdbx_seq_one_letter_code
_entity_poly.pdbx_strand_id
1 'polypeptide(L)'
;MLHLIGERDGEGPGIPVEEDGVGRAGQHGDRDRKIGKVSKPFKLNIGLLCSKSFDDALFDELFEVKYGLKRENIAKMNIKGVFQVWTKDGGYHEINLKECHAWTREGCTHCPDFAAEHADISTGGIGNETDWTLTIVRTELGRAVIDAMVKDGAIETRPGDDDPGAIALMHRLAENSRKRWPDWAQPAAKVGISAKPAG
;
A
#
# COMPACT_ATOMS: atom_id res chain seq x y z
N MET A 1 4.24 9.75 -14.46
CA MET A 1 5.69 9.45 -14.55
C MET A 1 6.06 8.59 -13.35
N LEU A 2 6.79 7.49 -13.55
CA LEU A 2 7.15 6.54 -12.50
C LEU A 2 8.58 6.82 -12.00
N HIS A 3 8.75 6.97 -10.70
CA HIS A 3 10.05 7.17 -10.06
C HIS A 3 10.21 6.20 -8.90
N LEU A 4 11.44 5.77 -8.65
CA LEU A 4 11.81 5.18 -7.37
C LEU A 4 12.29 6.34 -6.49
N ILE A 5 11.80 6.42 -5.25
CA ILE A 5 12.16 7.43 -4.25
C ILE A 5 12.96 6.77 -3.13
N GLY A 6 14.16 7.29 -2.83
CA GLY A 6 15.06 6.78 -1.79
C GLY A 6 15.21 7.76 -0.63
N GLU A 7 15.46 7.24 0.58
CA GLU A 7 15.85 8.03 1.75
C GLU A 7 17.36 8.33 1.69
N ARG A 8 17.77 9.56 2.04
CA ARG A 8 19.14 10.03 1.87
C ARG A 8 20.16 9.46 2.87
N ASP A 9 19.74 8.87 3.99
CA ASP A 9 20.66 8.32 4.98
C ASP A 9 20.09 7.03 5.58
N GLY A 10 20.77 5.89 5.36
CA GLY A 10 20.38 4.55 5.80
C GLY A 10 20.41 4.29 7.31
N GLU A 11 20.23 5.31 8.14
CA GLU A 11 20.07 5.22 9.60
C GLU A 11 18.89 6.12 10.03
N GLY A 12 17.67 5.65 9.78
CA GLY A 12 16.45 6.32 10.24
C GLY A 12 15.29 5.34 10.35
N PRO A 13 14.39 5.50 11.34
CA PRO A 13 13.17 4.71 11.40
C PRO A 13 12.38 5.05 10.14
N GLY A 14 12.25 4.08 9.23
CA GLY A 14 11.61 4.30 7.93
C GLY A 14 10.35 5.13 8.08
N ILE A 15 10.18 6.09 7.16
CA ILE A 15 9.10 7.08 7.10
C ILE A 15 7.85 6.57 7.84
N PRO A 16 7.48 7.15 9.00
CA PRO A 16 6.17 6.91 9.57
C PRO A 16 5.17 7.53 8.60
N VAL A 17 4.67 6.71 7.67
CA VAL A 17 3.50 7.08 6.89
C VAL A 17 2.33 6.97 7.86
N GLU A 18 1.95 8.09 8.46
CA GLU A 18 0.69 8.18 9.20
C GLU A 18 -0.43 7.87 8.19
N GLU A 19 -1.03 6.69 8.32
CA GLU A 19 -2.16 6.24 7.50
C GLU A 19 -3.41 7.04 7.90
N ASP A 20 -3.45 8.31 7.52
CA ASP A 20 -4.71 9.02 7.43
C ASP A 20 -5.46 8.49 6.20
N GLY A 21 -6.22 7.42 6.44
CA GLY A 21 -7.15 6.85 5.48
C GLY A 21 -8.21 7.86 5.04
N VAL A 22 -7.84 8.74 4.10
CA VAL A 22 -8.79 9.62 3.42
C VAL A 22 -9.28 8.90 2.18
N GLY A 23 -10.26 8.03 2.39
CA GLY A 23 -11.14 7.61 1.31
C GLY A 23 -11.75 8.85 0.65
N ARG A 24 -11.77 8.89 -0.69
CA ARG A 24 -12.52 9.93 -1.41
C ARG A 24 -13.94 9.94 -0.88
N ALA A 25 -14.35 11.04 -0.25
CA ALA A 25 -15.75 11.33 0.02
C ALA A 25 -16.47 11.46 -1.32
N GLY A 26 -16.95 10.33 -1.84
CA GLY A 26 -17.49 10.23 -3.18
C GLY A 26 -18.17 8.88 -3.38
N GLN A 27 -19.47 8.85 -3.07
CA GLN A 27 -20.45 7.91 -3.61
C GLN A 27 -20.41 6.47 -3.09
N HIS A 28 -20.65 6.26 -1.79
CA HIS A 28 -21.67 5.31 -1.28
C HIS A 28 -21.77 5.52 0.24
N GLY A 29 -22.98 5.82 0.72
CA GLY A 29 -23.22 6.23 2.10
C GLY A 29 -23.15 5.06 3.07
N ASP A 30 -22.12 5.07 3.92
CA ASP A 30 -22.21 4.49 5.25
C ASP A 30 -23.11 5.41 6.10
N ARG A 31 -24.24 4.88 6.59
CA ARG A 31 -25.38 5.67 7.07
C ARG A 31 -25.24 6.20 8.50
N ASP A 32 -24.18 5.87 9.24
CA ASP A 32 -24.10 6.23 10.66
C ASP A 32 -22.93 7.13 11.08
N ARG A 33 -22.08 7.57 10.14
CA ARG A 33 -21.05 8.59 10.46
C ARG A 33 -21.45 9.94 9.87
N LYS A 34 -21.95 10.85 10.72
CA LYS A 34 -22.13 12.27 10.37
C LYS A 34 -20.74 12.89 10.13
N ILE A 35 -20.21 12.71 8.92
CA ILE A 35 -19.04 13.44 8.47
C ILE A 35 -19.46 14.91 8.39
N GLY A 36 -19.01 15.72 9.35
CA GLY A 36 -19.23 17.16 9.35
C GLY A 36 -18.76 17.74 8.03
N LYS A 37 -19.37 18.86 7.58
CA LYS A 37 -18.93 19.54 6.35
C LYS A 37 -17.43 19.81 6.44
N VAL A 38 -16.65 19.15 5.59
CA VAL A 38 -15.22 19.42 5.50
C VAL A 38 -15.07 20.87 5.04
N SER A 39 -14.57 21.72 5.94
CA SER A 39 -14.56 23.18 5.78
C SER A 39 -13.53 23.66 4.75
N LYS A 40 -12.56 22.82 4.40
CA LYS A 40 -11.50 23.10 3.41
C LYS A 40 -11.39 21.93 2.44
N PRO A 41 -11.26 22.18 1.13
CA PRO A 41 -11.10 21.11 0.15
C PRO A 41 -9.74 20.41 0.34
N PHE A 42 -9.73 19.08 0.16
CA PHE A 42 -8.51 18.29 0.08
C PHE A 42 -7.63 18.85 -1.04
N LYS A 43 -6.37 19.16 -0.70
CA LYS A 43 -5.44 19.80 -1.64
C LYS A 43 -4.56 18.80 -2.34
N LEU A 44 -4.07 17.79 -1.63
CA LEU A 44 -3.16 16.77 -2.13
C LEU A 44 -3.63 15.40 -1.60
N ASN A 45 -3.59 14.39 -2.44
CA ASN A 45 -3.89 13.01 -2.09
C ASN A 45 -2.69 12.10 -2.36
N ILE A 46 -2.14 11.50 -1.31
CA ILE A 46 -1.06 10.52 -1.39
C ILE A 46 -1.64 9.15 -1.03
N GLY A 47 -1.54 8.21 -1.96
CA GLY A 47 -2.09 6.86 -1.80
C GLY A 47 -0.99 5.83 -1.60
N LEU A 48 -1.23 4.87 -0.71
CA LEU A 48 -0.34 3.72 -0.52
C LEU A 48 -0.76 2.55 -1.40
N LEU A 49 0.23 1.85 -1.96
CA LEU A 49 -0.02 0.57 -2.60
C LEU A 49 -0.50 -0.43 -1.55
N CYS A 50 -1.67 -1.04 -1.76
CA CYS A 50 -2.29 -1.91 -0.78
C CYS A 50 -2.85 -3.17 -1.43
N SER A 51 -2.53 -4.33 -0.88
CA SER A 51 -3.14 -5.59 -1.31
C SER A 51 -4.27 -6.03 -0.39
N LYS A 52 -4.05 -5.97 0.93
CA LYS A 52 -4.98 -6.41 1.97
C LYS A 52 -4.68 -5.66 3.27
N SER A 53 -5.71 -5.45 4.07
CA SER A 53 -5.62 -5.03 5.46
C SER A 53 -6.17 -6.14 6.36
N PHE A 54 -5.60 -6.25 7.56
CA PHE A 54 -5.99 -7.26 8.54
C PHE A 54 -6.66 -6.60 9.74
N ASP A 55 -7.50 -7.37 10.43
CA ASP A 55 -8.11 -6.93 11.68
C ASP A 55 -7.14 -7.05 12.86
N ASP A 56 -7.31 -6.17 13.85
CA ASP A 56 -6.44 -6.12 15.04
C ASP A 56 -6.43 -7.43 15.82
N ALA A 57 -7.49 -8.25 15.73
CA ALA A 57 -7.56 -9.58 16.33
C ALA A 57 -6.42 -10.51 15.84
N LEU A 58 -5.80 -10.22 14.69
CA LEU A 58 -4.61 -10.93 14.20
C LEU A 58 -3.48 -10.97 15.26
N PHE A 59 -3.30 -9.89 16.01
CA PHE A 59 -2.23 -9.79 17.00
C PHE A 59 -2.46 -10.76 18.16
N ASP A 60 -3.67 -10.77 18.70
CA ASP A 60 -3.99 -11.57 19.88
C ASP A 60 -4.18 -13.05 19.50
N GLU A 61 -4.88 -13.33 18.40
CA GLU A 61 -5.30 -14.69 18.04
C GLU A 61 -4.25 -15.49 17.26
N LEU A 62 -3.40 -14.82 16.47
CA LEU A 62 -2.35 -15.50 15.70
C LEU A 62 -0.97 -15.22 16.29
N PHE A 63 -0.60 -13.94 16.43
CA PHE A 63 0.78 -13.59 16.76
C PHE A 63 1.13 -13.99 18.19
N GLU A 64 0.27 -13.66 19.16
CA GLU A 64 0.51 -14.03 20.55
C GLU A 64 0.33 -15.54 20.77
N VAL A 65 -0.81 -16.12 20.37
CA VAL A 65 -1.12 -17.53 20.66
C VAL A 65 -0.17 -18.50 19.96
N LYS A 66 0.15 -18.29 18.67
CA LYS A 66 0.96 -19.24 17.89
C LYS A 66 2.45 -18.92 17.92
N TYR A 67 2.81 -17.64 17.84
CA TYR A 67 4.20 -17.20 17.71
C TYR A 67 4.77 -16.62 19.01
N GLY A 68 3.97 -16.45 20.07
CA GLY A 68 4.41 -15.83 21.32
C GLY A 68 4.73 -14.34 21.18
N LEU A 69 4.29 -13.72 20.08
CA LEU A 69 4.61 -12.34 19.73
C LEU A 69 3.56 -11.39 20.28
N LYS A 70 3.83 -10.83 21.46
CA LYS A 70 3.03 -9.76 22.04
C LYS A 70 3.21 -8.46 21.27
N ARG A 71 2.11 -7.76 20.99
CA ARG A 71 2.11 -6.48 20.25
C ARG A 71 3.09 -5.46 20.82
N GLU A 72 3.20 -5.39 22.15
CA GLU A 72 4.10 -4.47 22.86
C GLU A 72 5.59 -4.69 22.56
N ASN A 73 5.97 -5.91 22.17
CA ASN A 73 7.35 -6.30 21.88
C ASN A 73 7.71 -6.13 20.41
N ILE A 74 6.75 -5.80 19.55
CA ILE A 74 6.98 -5.59 18.13
C ILE A 74 7.58 -4.19 17.93
N ALA A 75 8.71 -4.13 17.22
CA ALA A 75 9.40 -2.89 16.86
C ALA A 75 9.05 -2.43 15.43
N LYS A 76 8.96 -3.37 14.48
CA LYS A 76 8.67 -3.10 13.07
C LYS A 76 7.95 -4.27 12.44
N MET A 77 7.11 -3.99 11.44
CA MET A 77 6.41 -4.98 10.63
C MET A 77 6.52 -4.62 9.16
N ASN A 78 6.57 -5.61 8.30
CA ASN A 78 6.57 -5.43 6.85
C ASN A 78 5.95 -6.64 6.15
N ILE A 79 5.48 -6.45 4.91
CA ILE A 79 4.93 -7.54 4.10
C ILE A 79 5.63 -7.57 2.75
N LYS A 80 6.51 -8.57 2.57
CA LYS A 80 7.24 -8.83 1.32
C LYS A 80 7.23 -10.33 1.02
N GLY A 81 6.15 -10.83 0.43
CA GLY A 81 5.92 -12.27 0.16
C GLY A 81 5.61 -13.10 1.41
N VAL A 82 6.18 -12.71 2.56
CA VAL A 82 5.88 -13.18 3.91
C VAL A 82 5.59 -11.98 4.81
N PHE A 83 4.98 -12.23 5.95
CA PHE A 83 4.77 -11.24 6.99
C PHE A 83 6.01 -11.20 7.88
N GLN A 84 6.77 -10.12 7.82
CA GLN A 84 8.03 -9.93 8.53
C GLN A 84 7.78 -9.13 9.81
N VAL A 85 8.24 -9.63 10.95
CA VAL A 85 8.10 -8.97 12.25
C VAL A 85 9.46 -8.87 12.92
N TRP A 86 9.88 -7.67 13.25
CA TRP A 86 11.07 -7.41 14.06
C TRP A 86 10.64 -7.03 15.47
N THR A 87 11.28 -7.62 16.47
CA THR A 87 10.99 -7.38 17.88
C THR A 87 12.01 -6.45 18.51
N LYS A 88 11.63 -5.80 19.62
CA LYS A 88 12.45 -4.81 20.32
C LYS A 88 13.73 -5.40 20.94
N ASP A 89 13.75 -6.71 21.17
CA ASP A 89 14.91 -7.47 21.63
C ASP A 89 15.85 -7.91 20.48
N GLY A 90 15.57 -7.48 19.24
CA GLY A 90 16.37 -7.79 18.06
C GLY A 90 15.99 -9.09 17.36
N GLY A 91 14.93 -9.76 17.79
CA GLY A 91 14.38 -10.94 17.11
C GLY A 91 13.76 -10.61 15.75
N TYR A 92 13.69 -11.64 14.90
CA TYR A 92 13.08 -11.58 13.56
C TYR A 92 12.23 -12.82 13.31
N HIS A 93 11.00 -12.60 12.88
CA HIS A 93 10.01 -13.65 12.64
C HIS A 93 9.38 -13.49 11.27
N GLU A 94 9.27 -14.60 10.54
CA GLU A 94 8.53 -14.67 9.29
C GLU A 94 7.27 -15.51 9.48
N ILE A 95 6.12 -14.90 9.22
CA ILE A 95 4.80 -15.52 9.34
C ILE A 95 4.23 -15.67 7.93
N ASN A 96 3.68 -16.85 7.65
CA ASN A 96 3.10 -17.13 6.34
C ASN A 96 1.82 -16.33 6.12
N LEU A 97 1.76 -15.54 5.04
CA LEU A 97 0.60 -14.71 4.71
C LEU A 97 -0.70 -15.52 4.55
N LYS A 98 -0.63 -16.79 4.16
CA LYS A 98 -1.82 -17.65 4.05
C LYS A 98 -2.51 -17.85 5.40
N GLU A 99 -1.76 -17.83 6.49
CA GLU A 99 -2.32 -17.94 7.84
C GLU A 99 -3.04 -16.65 8.21
N CYS A 100 -2.46 -15.49 7.89
CA CYS A 100 -3.06 -14.18 8.14
C CYS A 100 -4.36 -13.95 7.35
N HIS A 101 -4.64 -14.73 6.30
CA HIS A 101 -5.82 -14.54 5.46
C HIS A 101 -7.15 -14.69 6.22
N ALA A 102 -7.20 -15.46 7.31
CA ALA A 102 -8.40 -15.60 8.12
C ALA A 102 -8.84 -14.27 8.77
N TRP A 103 -7.90 -13.35 8.99
CA TRP A 103 -8.13 -12.01 9.55
C TRP A 103 -8.15 -10.91 8.49
N THR A 104 -8.27 -11.26 7.20
CA THR A 104 -8.40 -10.24 6.14
C THR A 104 -9.78 -9.58 6.24
N ARG A 105 -9.80 -8.25 6.26
CA ARG A 105 -11.06 -7.49 6.24
C ARG A 105 -11.91 -7.86 5.02
N GLU A 106 -13.22 -8.01 5.22
CA GLU A 106 -14.16 -8.39 4.16
C GLU A 106 -14.10 -7.41 2.97
N GLY A 107 -13.95 -6.11 3.21
CA GLY A 107 -13.82 -5.12 2.12
C GLY A 107 -12.61 -5.38 1.20
N CYS A 108 -11.52 -5.93 1.72
CA CYS A 108 -10.31 -6.23 0.95
C CYS A 108 -10.49 -7.42 -0.01
N THR A 109 -11.48 -8.29 0.22
CA THR A 109 -11.77 -9.43 -0.67
C THR A 109 -12.47 -8.99 -1.95
N HIS A 110 -12.94 -7.74 -2.00
CA HIS A 110 -13.61 -7.15 -3.16
C HIS A 110 -12.90 -5.88 -3.65
N CYS A 111 -11.79 -5.44 -3.05
CA CYS A 111 -11.11 -4.21 -3.47
C CYS A 111 -10.40 -4.39 -4.84
N PRO A 112 -10.66 -3.53 -5.85
CA PRO A 112 -10.07 -3.64 -7.18
C PRO A 112 -8.78 -2.83 -7.35
N ASP A 113 -8.46 -1.95 -6.39
CA ASP A 113 -7.39 -0.97 -6.53
C ASP A 113 -6.19 -1.33 -5.63
N PHE A 114 -5.11 -1.79 -6.28
CA PHE A 114 -3.83 -2.03 -5.62
C PHE A 114 -2.93 -0.79 -5.66
N ALA A 115 -2.99 -0.01 -6.74
CA ALA A 115 -1.97 0.99 -7.08
C ALA A 115 -2.39 2.42 -6.71
N ALA A 116 -3.42 2.55 -5.87
CA ALA A 116 -4.05 3.80 -5.47
C ALA A 116 -4.26 4.73 -6.68
N GLU A 117 -5.01 4.25 -7.68
CA GLU A 117 -5.08 4.88 -9.00
C GLU A 117 -5.71 6.28 -9.01
N HIS A 118 -6.39 6.61 -7.92
CA HIS A 118 -7.08 7.88 -7.71
C HIS A 118 -6.28 8.92 -6.91
N ALA A 119 -5.03 8.61 -6.54
CA ALA A 119 -4.15 9.54 -5.83
C ALA A 119 -3.43 10.51 -6.80
N ASP A 120 -2.95 11.63 -6.27
CA ASP A 120 -2.02 12.51 -6.99
C ASP A 120 -0.64 11.85 -7.10
N ILE A 121 -0.23 11.19 -6.00
CA ILE A 121 1.01 10.44 -5.84
C ILE A 121 0.64 9.09 -5.23
N SER A 122 1.01 7.98 -5.86
CA SER A 122 0.86 6.64 -5.30
C SER A 122 2.23 6.08 -4.94
N THR A 123 2.42 5.51 -3.75
CA THR A 123 3.74 5.04 -3.31
C THR A 123 3.68 3.70 -2.57
N GLY A 124 4.70 2.85 -2.73
CA GLY A 124 4.72 1.53 -2.12
C GLY A 124 6.07 0.82 -2.15
N GLY A 125 6.36 0.10 -1.06
CA GLY A 125 7.59 -0.69 -0.90
C GLY A 125 7.54 -2.02 -1.64
N ILE A 126 7.56 -1.96 -2.98
CA ILE A 126 7.61 -3.15 -3.84
C ILE A 126 8.86 -3.14 -4.71
N GLY A 127 9.39 -4.33 -4.98
CA GLY A 127 10.69 -4.50 -5.63
C GLY A 127 11.69 -5.21 -4.73
N ASN A 128 12.84 -5.58 -5.30
CA ASN A 128 13.91 -6.25 -4.57
C ASN A 128 14.78 -5.27 -3.79
N GLU A 129 14.79 -4.01 -4.20
CA GLU A 129 15.54 -2.97 -3.51
C GLU A 129 14.77 -2.48 -2.29
N THR A 130 15.37 -2.66 -1.11
CA THR A 130 14.68 -2.41 0.17
C THR A 130 14.70 -0.93 0.57
N ASP A 131 15.64 -0.16 0.02
CA ASP A 131 15.87 1.25 0.37
C ASP A 131 15.16 2.22 -0.59
N TRP A 132 14.40 1.68 -1.54
CA TRP A 132 13.69 2.44 -2.55
C TRP A 132 12.19 2.16 -2.52
N THR A 133 11.41 3.21 -2.70
CA THR A 133 9.96 3.15 -2.74
C THR A 133 9.46 3.45 -4.15
N LEU A 134 8.70 2.53 -4.73
CA LEU A 134 8.09 2.75 -6.05
C LEU A 134 7.00 3.81 -5.93
N THR A 135 7.16 4.90 -6.69
CA THR A 135 6.27 6.06 -6.65
C THR A 135 5.75 6.44 -8.03
N ILE A 136 4.42 6.42 -8.18
CA ILE A 136 3.69 6.78 -9.40
C ILE A 136 3.14 8.20 -9.23
N VAL A 137 3.59 9.12 -10.07
CA VAL A 137 3.04 10.48 -10.14
C VAL A 137 1.97 10.54 -11.22
N ARG A 138 0.74 10.92 -10.84
CA ARG A 138 -0.45 10.86 -11.72
C ARG A 138 -0.97 12.22 -12.14
N THR A 139 -0.94 13.21 -11.25
CA THR A 139 -1.49 14.55 -11.51
C THR A 139 -0.41 15.61 -11.61
N GLU A 140 -0.75 16.75 -12.23
CA GLU A 140 0.15 17.91 -12.32
C GLU A 140 0.55 18.43 -10.94
N LEU A 141 -0.40 18.42 -9.99
CA LEU A 141 -0.10 18.80 -8.62
C LEU A 141 0.91 17.83 -7.98
N GLY A 142 0.69 16.51 -8.12
CA GLY A 142 1.64 15.52 -7.62
C GLY A 142 3.03 15.70 -8.24
N ARG A 143 3.10 16.07 -9.53
CA ARG A 143 4.35 16.36 -10.21
C ARG A 143 5.06 17.58 -9.64
N ALA A 144 4.34 18.69 -9.47
CA ALA A 144 4.89 19.91 -8.87
C ALA A 144 5.43 19.68 -7.45
N VAL A 145 4.74 18.84 -6.65
CA VAL A 145 5.18 18.48 -5.29
C VAL A 145 6.48 17.65 -5.33
N ILE A 146 6.52 16.58 -6.13
CA ILE A 146 7.73 15.74 -6.25
C ILE A 146 8.92 16.55 -6.77
N ASP A 147 8.72 17.38 -7.80
CA ASP A 147 9.79 18.19 -8.37
C ASP A 147 10.32 19.22 -7.36
N ALA A 148 9.44 19.79 -6.53
CA ALA A 148 9.84 20.67 -5.43
C ALA A 148 10.66 19.93 -4.37
N MET A 149 10.26 18.71 -3.98
CA MET A 149 10.98 17.89 -3.00
C MET A 149 12.37 17.47 -3.52
N VAL A 150 12.48 17.13 -4.80
CA VAL A 150 13.77 16.84 -5.45
C VAL A 150 14.65 18.09 -5.45
N LYS A 151 14.10 19.25 -5.81
CA LYS A 151 14.83 20.52 -5.84
C LYS A 151 15.33 20.95 -4.45
N ASP A 152 14.54 20.68 -3.41
CA ASP A 152 14.90 20.94 -2.02
C ASP A 152 15.91 19.92 -1.46
N GLY A 153 16.17 18.83 -2.20
CA GLY A 153 17.06 17.75 -1.76
C GLY A 153 16.47 16.88 -0.66
N ALA A 154 15.15 16.95 -0.44
CA ALA A 154 14.43 16.15 0.54
C ALA A 154 14.32 14.68 0.14
N ILE A 155 14.37 14.38 -1.17
CA ILE A 155 14.30 13.03 -1.70
C ILE A 155 15.27 12.84 -2.87
N GLU A 156 15.67 11.59 -3.07
CA GLU A 156 16.43 11.15 -4.24
C GLU A 156 15.51 10.36 -5.17
N THR A 157 15.68 10.55 -6.48
CA THR A 157 14.85 9.88 -7.48
C THR A 157 15.69 9.21 -8.55
N ARG A 158 15.28 8.02 -8.97
CA ARG A 158 15.76 7.37 -10.19
C ARG A 158 14.59 6.92 -11.08
N PRO A 159 14.80 6.71 -12.39
CA PRO A 159 13.80 6.15 -13.28
C PRO A 159 13.20 4.85 -12.73
N GLY A 160 11.88 4.70 -12.81
CA GLY A 160 11.23 3.44 -12.43
C GLY A 160 11.69 2.25 -13.29
N ASP A 161 12.08 2.50 -14.53
CA ASP A 161 12.55 1.49 -15.49
C ASP A 161 13.86 0.80 -15.06
N ASP A 162 14.56 1.35 -14.07
CA ASP A 162 15.74 0.73 -13.47
C ASP A 162 15.39 -0.52 -12.63
N ASP A 163 14.13 -0.67 -12.19
CA ASP A 163 13.60 -1.90 -11.56
C ASP A 163 12.39 -2.44 -12.35
N PRO A 164 12.62 -3.13 -13.49
CA PRO A 164 11.55 -3.72 -14.29
C PRO A 164 10.80 -4.82 -13.51
N GLY A 165 11.44 -5.42 -12.49
CA GLY A 165 10.83 -6.42 -11.61
C GLY A 165 9.73 -5.82 -10.74
N ALA A 166 9.99 -4.66 -10.13
CA ALA A 166 9.00 -3.91 -9.35
C ALA A 166 7.81 -3.49 -10.22
N ILE A 167 8.06 -2.99 -11.44
CA ILE A 167 7.02 -2.61 -12.39
C ILE A 167 6.15 -3.82 -12.75
N ALA A 168 6.76 -4.93 -13.14
CA ALA A 168 6.04 -6.15 -13.51
C ALA A 168 5.22 -6.70 -12.33
N LEU A 169 5.77 -6.64 -11.11
CA LEU A 169 5.07 -7.07 -9.90
C LEU A 169 3.87 -6.16 -9.59
N MET A 170 4.04 -4.85 -9.71
CA MET A 170 2.98 -3.86 -9.54
C MET A 170 1.80 -4.13 -10.48
N HIS A 171 2.07 -4.33 -11.77
CA HIS A 171 1.03 -4.67 -12.75
C HIS A 171 0.32 -5.99 -12.41
N ARG A 172 1.08 -7.02 -12.02
CA ARG A 172 0.51 -8.33 -11.63
C ARG A 172 -0.39 -8.20 -10.40
N LEU A 173 0.02 -7.46 -9.38
CA LEU A 173 -0.75 -7.26 -8.15
C LEU A 173 -2.01 -6.42 -8.42
N ALA A 174 -1.91 -5.38 -9.26
CA ALA A 174 -3.06 -4.62 -9.70
C ALA A 174 -4.08 -5.48 -10.46
N GLU A 175 -3.63 -6.31 -11.41
CA GLU A 175 -4.50 -7.25 -12.12
C GLU A 175 -5.17 -8.24 -11.14
N ASN A 176 -4.42 -8.79 -10.19
CA ASN A 176 -4.96 -9.69 -9.18
C ASN A 176 -5.99 -9.01 -8.27
N SER A 177 -5.84 -7.71 -7.98
CA SER A 177 -6.85 -6.95 -7.23
C SER A 177 -8.13 -6.80 -8.04
N ARG A 178 -8.03 -6.41 -9.32
CA ARG A 178 -9.20 -6.26 -10.19
C ARG A 178 -9.97 -7.56 -10.40
N LYS A 179 -9.29 -8.71 -10.43
CA LYS A 179 -9.93 -10.04 -10.50
C LYS A 179 -10.84 -10.34 -9.30
N ARG A 180 -10.60 -9.71 -8.14
CA ARG A 180 -11.43 -9.84 -6.94
C ARG A 180 -12.73 -9.05 -7.03
N TRP A 181 -12.81 -8.08 -7.94
CA TRP A 181 -14.00 -7.26 -8.11
C TRP A 181 -15.19 -8.15 -8.48
N PRO A 182 -16.34 -8.03 -7.80
CA PRO A 182 -17.50 -8.85 -8.11
C PRO A 182 -18.05 -8.63 -9.52
N ASP A 183 -18.61 -9.67 -10.14
CA ASP A 183 -19.26 -9.56 -11.46
C ASP A 183 -20.54 -8.72 -11.44
N TRP A 184 -21.21 -8.66 -10.29
CA TRP A 184 -22.42 -7.85 -10.11
C TRP A 184 -22.14 -6.35 -9.92
N ALA A 185 -20.88 -5.98 -9.69
CA ALA A 185 -20.48 -4.59 -9.42
C ALA A 185 -20.07 -3.85 -10.71
N GLN A 186 -19.75 -2.55 -10.60
CA GLN A 186 -19.45 -1.69 -11.75
C GLN A 186 -18.32 -2.27 -12.63
N PRO A 187 -18.57 -2.62 -13.91
CA PRO A 187 -17.59 -3.32 -14.75
C PRO A 187 -16.31 -2.54 -15.02
N ALA A 188 -16.37 -1.20 -14.96
CA ALA A 188 -15.23 -0.32 -15.22
C ALA A 188 -14.04 -0.58 -14.28
N ALA A 189 -14.27 -1.09 -13.07
CA ALA A 189 -13.19 -1.44 -12.14
C ALA A 189 -12.37 -2.67 -12.58
N LYS A 190 -12.88 -3.49 -13.51
CA LYS A 190 -12.18 -4.67 -14.07
C LYS A 190 -11.32 -4.35 -15.30
N VAL A 191 -11.29 -3.10 -15.77
CA VAL A 191 -10.49 -2.71 -16.93
C VAL A 191 -9.01 -2.98 -16.66
N GLY A 192 -8.29 -3.57 -17.63
CA GLY A 192 -6.87 -3.91 -17.49
C GLY A 192 -6.57 -5.30 -16.94
N ILE A 193 -7.58 -6.18 -16.82
CA ILE A 193 -7.33 -7.62 -16.63
C ILE A 193 -6.88 -8.24 -17.96
N SER A 194 -5.67 -8.79 -17.98
CA SER A 194 -5.15 -9.53 -19.13
C SER A 194 -6.04 -10.73 -19.44
N ALA A 195 -6.34 -10.98 -20.72
CA ALA A 195 -6.99 -12.22 -21.11
C ALA A 195 -6.12 -13.40 -20.68
N LYS A 196 -6.70 -14.41 -20.02
CA LYS A 196 -5.97 -15.63 -19.67
C LYS A 196 -5.39 -16.21 -20.98
N PRO A 197 -4.08 -16.50 -21.06
CA PRO A 197 -3.56 -17.17 -22.25
C PRO A 197 -4.34 -18.47 -22.43
N ALA A 198 -4.85 -18.70 -23.64
CA ALA A 198 -5.46 -19.96 -24.01
C ALA A 198 -4.39 -21.04 -23.83
N GLY A 199 -4.61 -21.91 -22.84
CA GLY A 199 -3.76 -23.07 -22.59
C GLY A 199 -3.99 -24.15 -23.62
#